data_AF-A0A6A3JED1-F1
#
_entry.id   AF-A0A6A3JED1-F1
#
_cell.length_a   1.000
_cell.length_b   1.000
_cell.length_c   1.000
_cell.angle_alpha   90.00
_cell.angle_beta   90.00
_cell.angle_gamma   90.00
#
_symmetry.space_group_name_H-M   'P 1'
#
loop_
_entity.id
_entity.type
_entity.pdbx_description
1 polymer ?
#
loop_
_entity_poly.entity_id
_entity_poly.type
_entity_poly.pdbx_seq_one_letter_code
_entity_poly.pdbx_strand_id
1 'polypeptide(L)' 'MEPHTLTHIRFWIDNTSAVSWCNALQSRDPQAQELNRVLGAVEARWKLRVSAAHLPGALNTMADLGSRV' A
#
# COMPACT_ATOMS: atom_id res chain seq x y z
N MET A 1 -14.79 14.57 23.40
CA MET A 1 -14.72 13.40 22.49
C MET A 1 -13.44 13.59 21.70
N GLU A 2 -12.42 12.77 21.94
CA GLU A 2 -11.20 12.83 21.11
C GLU A 2 -11.56 12.52 19.66
N PRO A 3 -11.11 13.32 18.68
CA PRO A 3 -11.36 13.01 17.28
C PRO A 3 -10.79 11.62 17.01
N HIS A 4 -11.60 10.73 16.45
CA HIS A 4 -11.11 9.44 15.98
C HIS A 4 -10.17 9.70 14.79
N THR A 5 -8.89 9.90 15.05
CA THR A 5 -7.90 10.16 14.01
C THR A 5 -7.66 8.88 13.22
N LEU A 6 -8.10 8.89 11.96
CA LEU A 6 -7.75 7.87 10.98
C LEU A 6 -6.22 7.82 10.84
N THR A 7 -5.61 6.66 11.07
CA THR A 7 -4.17 6.49 10.87
C THR A 7 -3.88 6.23 9.41
N HIS A 8 -3.17 7.15 8.75
CA HIS A 8 -2.75 6.97 7.36
C HIS A 8 -1.35 6.36 7.29
N ILE A 9 -1.25 5.19 6.65
CA ILE A 9 0.00 4.49 6.38
C ILE A 9 0.34 4.66 4.90
N ARG A 10 1.54 5.15 4.63
CA ARG A 10 2.05 5.32 3.26
C ARG A 10 3.22 4.38 3.01
N PHE A 11 3.10 3.55 1.98
CA PHE A 11 4.16 2.67 1.49
C PHE A 11 4.96 3.37 0.39
N TRP A 12 6.28 3.24 0.44
CA TRP A 12 7.19 3.75 -0.58
C TRP A 12 7.55 2.65 -1.56
N ILE A 13 7.36 2.93 -2.85
CA ILE A 13 7.57 1.96 -3.93
C ILE A 13 8.33 2.66 -5.07
N ASP A 14 9.34 2.00 -5.61
CA ASP A 14 10.16 2.51 -6.73
C ASP A 14 9.58 2.23 -8.11
N ASN A 15 8.69 1.24 -8.22
CA ASN A 15 7.93 0.97 -9.42
C ASN A 15 6.65 1.82 -9.48
N THR A 16 6.62 2.81 -10.37
CA THR A 16 5.47 3.70 -10.59
C THR A 16 4.20 2.96 -11.01
N SER A 17 4.31 1.87 -11.76
CA SER A 17 3.15 1.04 -12.12
C SER A 17 2.56 0.36 -10.89
N ALA A 18 3.42 -0.17 -10.00
CA ALA A 18 2.96 -0.77 -8.75
C ALA A 18 2.29 0.26 -7.82
N VAL A 19 2.79 1.50 -7.76
CA VAL A 19 2.11 2.60 -7.06
C VAL A 19 0.68 2.79 -7.58
N SER A 20 0.51 2.81 -8.91
CA SER A 20 -0.81 2.94 -9.53
C SER A 20 -1.74 1.77 -9.19
N TRP A 21 -1.25 0.53 -9.33
CA TRP A 21 -2.03 -0.68 -9.02
C TRP A 21 -2.48 -0.75 -7.56
N CYS A 22 -1.56 -0.49 -6.61
CA CYS A 22 -1.87 -0.51 -5.19
C CYS A 22 -2.89 0.56 -4.78
N ASN A 23 -2.86 1.73 -5.42
CA ASN A 23 -3.82 2.79 -5.13
C ASN A 23 -5.18 2.56 -5.81
N ALA A 24 -5.20 1.91 -6.97
CA ALA A 24 -6.43 1.59 -7.69
C ALA A 24 -7.24 0.47 -7.02
N LEU A 25 -6.57 -0.49 -6.37
CA LEU A 25 -7.20 -1.67 -5.74
C LEU A 25 -8.16 -2.40 -6.70
N GLN A 26 -7.82 -2.42 -7.98
CA GLN A 26 -8.62 -3.04 -9.03
C GLN A 26 -7.79 -4.10 -9.75
N SER A 27 -8.34 -5.30 -9.85
CA SER A 27 -7.74 -6.41 -10.59
C SER A 27 -8.83 -7.28 -11.20
N ARG A 28 -8.50 -7.95 -12.31
CA ARG A 28 -9.33 -9.01 -12.91
C ARG A 28 -9.02 -10.39 -12.33
N ASP A 29 -7.92 -10.50 -11.61
CA ASP A 29 -7.53 -11.74 -10.95
C ASP A 29 -8.38 -11.96 -9.67
N PRO A 30 -9.05 -13.11 -9.52
CA PRO A 30 -9.92 -13.38 -8.37
C PRO A 30 -9.21 -13.36 -7.01
N GLN A 31 -7.94 -13.80 -6.96
CA GLN A 31 -7.17 -13.82 -5.73
C GLN A 31 -6.80 -12.40 -5.30
N ALA A 32 -6.36 -11.56 -6.24
CA ALA A 32 -6.10 -10.15 -5.99
C ALA A 32 -7.35 -9.38 -5.52
N GLN A 33 -8.53 -9.71 -6.08
CA GLN A 33 -9.79 -9.13 -5.61
C GLN A 33 -10.12 -9.51 -4.17
N GLU A 34 -9.85 -10.77 -3.77
CA GLU A 34 -10.03 -11.21 -2.38
C GLU A 34 -9.07 -10.47 -1.45
N LEU A 35 -7.79 -10.33 -1.83
CA LEU A 35 -6.83 -9.56 -1.06
C LEU A 35 -7.26 -8.09 -0.88
N ASN A 36 -7.81 -7.46 -1.92
CA ASN A 36 -8.32 -6.10 -1.83
C ASN A 36 -9.54 -6.00 -0.88
N ARG A 37 -10.41 -7.01 -0.86
CA ARG A 37 -11.53 -7.07 0.11
C ARG A 37 -11.04 -7.20 1.54
N VAL A 38 -10.06 -8.08 1.79
CA VAL A 38 -9.44 -8.23 3.11
C VAL A 38 -8.78 -6.92 3.54
N LEU A 39 -8.03 -6.26 2.65
CA LEU A 39 -7.41 -4.96 2.94
C LEU A 39 -8.45 -3.89 3.29
N GLY A 40 -9.56 -3.81 2.54
CA GLY A 40 -10.66 -2.88 2.85
C GLY A 40 -11.32 -3.16 4.19
N ALA A 41 -11.53 -4.44 4.53
CA ALA A 41 -12.06 -4.83 5.84
C ALA A 41 -11.10 -4.45 6.98
N VAL A 42 -9.79 -4.59 6.75
CA VAL A 42 -8.75 -4.16 7.70
C VAL A 42 -8.79 -2.64 7.89
N GLU A 43 -8.75 -1.87 6.81
CA GLU A 43 -8.83 -0.40 6.87
C GLU A 43 -10.05 0.06 7.69
N ALA A 44 -11.22 -0.53 7.43
CA ALA A 44 -12.45 -0.21 8.17
C ALA A 44 -12.41 -0.63 9.65
N ARG A 45 -11.92 -1.84 9.95
CA ARG A 45 -11.92 -2.40 11.30
C ARG A 45 -11.00 -1.64 12.26
N TRP A 46 -9.84 -1.21 11.76
CA TRP A 46 -8.79 -0.59 12.56
C TRP A 46 -8.68 0.93 12.36
N LYS A 47 -9.61 1.55 11.61
CA LYS A 47 -9.56 2.98 11.27
C LYS A 47 -8.21 3.36 10.66
N LEU A 48 -7.75 2.53 9.72
CA LEU A 48 -6.55 2.76 8.94
C LEU A 48 -6.91 3.24 7.55
N ARG A 49 -6.00 3.99 6.93
CA ARG A 49 -5.97 4.20 5.49
C ARG A 49 -4.61 3.77 4.97
N VAL A 50 -4.56 3.05 3.86
CA VAL A 50 -3.30 2.72 3.19
C VAL A 50 -3.22 3.43 1.84
N SER A 51 -2.01 3.86 1.47
CA SER A 51 -1.70 4.31 0.10
C SER A 51 -0.26 3.99 -0.27
N ALA A 52 0.03 3.95 -1.56
CA ALA A 52 1.40 3.91 -2.07
C ALA A 52 1.83 5.28 -2.62
N ALA A 53 3.12 5.59 -2.48
CA ALA A 53 3.76 6.74 -3.11
C ALA A 53 5.09 6.33 -3.75
N HIS A 54 5.45 7.04 -4.81
CA HIS A 54 6.68 6.74 -5.55
C HIS A 54 7.91 7.26 -4.80
N LEU A 55 8.89 6.39 -4.59
CA LEU A 55 10.24 6.71 -4.13
C LEU A 55 11.22 6.35 -5.26
N PRO A 56 11.96 7.31 -5.85
CA PRO A 56 12.91 6.98 -6.91
C PRO A 56 13.85 5.83 -6.52
N GLY A 57 14.04 4.84 -7.40
CA GLY A 57 14.86 3.67 -7.10
C GLY A 57 16.29 3.99 -6.63
N ALA A 58 16.87 5.09 -7.14
CA ALA A 58 18.17 5.59 -6.67
C ALA A 58 18.22 5.99 -5.18
N LEU A 59 17.05 6.26 -4.58
CA LEU A 59 16.89 6.59 -3.17
C LEU A 59 16.34 5.41 -2.35
N ASN A 60 15.92 4.32 -3.00
CA ASN A 60 15.37 3.13 -2.36
C ASN A 60 16.46 2.15 -1.87
N THR A 61 17.56 2.68 -1.35
CA THR A 61 18.79 1.93 -1.10
C THR A 61 18.62 0.82 -0.07
N MET A 62 17.92 1.08 1.04
CA MET A 62 17.78 0.10 2.12
C MET A 62 16.86 -1.07 1.73
N ALA A 63 15.75 -0.80 1.05
CA ALA A 63 14.84 -1.86 0.60
C ALA A 63 15.46 -2.68 -0.54
N ASP A 64 16.18 -2.03 -1.46
CA ASP A 64 16.90 -2.70 -2.56
C ASP A 64 18.08 -3.54 -2.06
N LEU A 65 18.83 -3.08 -1.05
CA LEU A 65 19.84 -3.93 -0.40
C LEU A 65 19.20 -5.16 0.28
N GLY A 66 18.05 -4.99 0.91
CA GLY A 66 17.33 -6.06 1.60
C GLY A 66 16.65 -7.07 0.68
N SER A 67 16.42 -6.76 -0.60
CA SER A 67 15.79 -7.67 -1.57
C SER A 67 16.78 -8.55 -2.34
N ARG A 68 18.08 -8.24 -2.26
CA ARG A 68 19.16 -8.89 -3.03
C ARG A 68 19.89 -10.01 -2.27
N VAL A 69 19.38 -10.42 -1.11
CA VAL A 69 19.92 -11.52 -0.30
C VAL A 69 19.68 -12.88 -0.92
#